data_AF-A0A380BDB2-F1
#
_entry.id   AF-A0A380BDB2-F1
#
_cell.length_a   1.000
_cell.length_b   1.000
_cell.length_c   1.000
_cell.angle_alpha   90.00
_cell.angle_beta   90.00
_cell.angle_gamma   90.00
#
_symmetry.space_group_name_H-M   'P 1'
#
loop_
_entity.id
_entity.type
_entity.pdbx_description
1 polymer ?
#
loop_
_entity_poly.entity_id
_entity_poly.type
_entity_poly.pdbx_seq_one_letter_code
_entity_poly.pdbx_strand_id
1 'polypeptide(L)'
;MDKLTKNQKISQAMKGRTLSTEHKQNISKARKGQVHSDKTKEKIKNTLLGENRKDKSTHRLVPKSTMSRSHLTAEDVKEIRDRYSNEKGASIRLLAKDYSVSRHTIHSIINYKIWK
;
A
#
# COMPACT_ATOMS: atom_id res chain seq x y z
N MET A 1 22.51 33.74 -20.45
CA MET A 1 21.86 32.65 -21.20
C MET A 1 22.56 31.35 -20.82
N ASP A 2 22.00 30.59 -19.88
CA ASP A 2 22.61 29.33 -19.45
C ASP A 2 22.57 28.31 -20.58
N LYS A 3 23.76 27.86 -21.01
CA LYS A 3 23.87 26.82 -22.03
C LYS A 3 23.38 25.51 -21.45
N LEU A 4 22.43 24.88 -22.14
CA LEU A 4 22.00 23.52 -21.82
C LEU A 4 23.19 22.56 -21.83
N THR A 5 23.21 21.67 -20.84
CA THR A 5 24.15 20.55 -20.79
C THR A 5 23.89 19.57 -21.94
N LYS A 6 24.91 18.78 -22.30
CA LYS A 6 24.83 17.76 -23.37
C LYS A 6 23.61 16.83 -23.20
N ASN A 7 23.34 16.41 -21.97
CA ASN A 7 22.22 15.50 -21.66
C ASN A 7 20.85 16.18 -21.85
N GLN A 8 20.73 17.45 -21.49
CA GLN A 8 19.50 18.22 -21.68
C GLN A 8 19.19 18.43 -23.18
N LYS A 9 20.21 18.68 -24.01
CA LYS A 9 20.02 18.81 -25.47
C LYS A 9 19.50 17.52 -26.10
N ILE A 10 20.07 16.37 -25.72
CA ILE A 10 19.62 15.06 -26.21
C ILE A 10 18.20 14.77 -25.73
N SER A 11 17.90 15.06 -24.46
CA SER A 11 16.56 14.85 -23.90
C SER A 11 15.49 15.67 -24.64
N GLN A 12 15.77 16.94 -24.94
CA GLN A 12 14.86 17.79 -25.71
C GLN A 12 14.64 17.25 -27.13
N ALA A 13 15.70 16.84 -27.82
CA ALA A 13 15.60 16.30 -29.18
C ALA A 13 14.83 14.97 -29.27
N MET A 14 14.89 14.15 -28.21
CA MET A 14 14.22 12.85 -28.17
C MET A 14 12.80 12.92 -27.58
N LYS A 15 12.39 14.08 -27.05
CA LYS A 15 11.07 14.27 -26.42
C LYS A 15 9.96 14.08 -27.45
N GLY A 16 9.00 13.21 -27.15
CA GLY A 16 7.85 12.92 -28.03
C GLY A 16 8.13 11.93 -29.17
N ARG A 17 9.36 11.47 -29.34
CA ARG A 17 9.69 10.46 -30.35
C ARG A 17 9.07 9.11 -29.98
N THR A 18 8.20 8.58 -30.83
CA THR A 18 7.62 7.24 -30.69
C THR A 18 8.37 6.22 -31.53
N LEU A 19 8.65 5.05 -30.95
CA LEU A 19 9.22 3.93 -31.69
C LEU A 19 8.19 3.33 -32.65
N SER A 20 8.63 2.92 -33.85
CA SER A 20 7.78 2.23 -34.81
C SER A 20 7.27 0.89 -34.24
N THR A 21 6.17 0.39 -34.78
CA THR A 21 5.58 -0.89 -34.39
C THR A 21 6.57 -2.04 -34.56
N GLU A 22 7.25 -2.10 -35.71
CA GLU A 22 8.28 -3.10 -36.00
C GLU A 22 9.43 -3.03 -34.99
N HIS A 23 9.89 -1.83 -34.65
CA HIS A 23 10.97 -1.66 -33.67
C HIS A 23 10.56 -2.15 -32.28
N LYS A 24 9.32 -1.87 -31.84
CA LYS A 24 8.77 -2.41 -30.58
C LYS A 24 8.70 -3.94 -30.60
N GLN A 25 8.27 -4.53 -31.71
CA GLN A 25 8.21 -5.99 -31.87
C GLN A 25 9.59 -6.62 -31.76
N ASN A 26 10.62 -6.02 -32.38
CA ASN A 26 11.98 -6.53 -32.31
C ASN A 26 12.56 -6.47 -30.89
N ILE A 27 12.29 -5.39 -30.13
CA ILE A 27 12.64 -5.32 -28.70
C ILE A 27 11.95 -6.43 -27.90
N SER A 28 10.64 -6.65 -28.15
CA SER A 28 9.88 -7.68 -27.47
C SER A 28 10.44 -9.08 -27.76
N LYS A 29 10.76 -9.38 -29.03
CA LYS A 29 11.36 -10.66 -29.43
C LYS A 29 12.71 -10.87 -28.75
N ALA A 30 13.57 -9.86 -28.73
CA ALA A 30 14.89 -9.95 -28.12
C ALA A 30 14.84 -10.22 -26.61
N ARG A 31 13.84 -9.70 -25.90
CA ARG A 31 13.68 -9.89 -24.45
C ARG A 31 12.91 -11.15 -24.07
N LYS A 32 12.17 -11.75 -25.01
CA LYS A 32 11.33 -12.93 -24.72
C LYS A 32 12.22 -14.09 -24.29
N GLY A 33 11.92 -14.68 -23.13
CA GLY A 33 12.67 -15.82 -22.59
C GLY A 33 13.98 -15.48 -21.88
N GLN A 34 14.37 -14.20 -21.81
CA GLN A 34 15.53 -13.80 -21.01
C GLN A 34 15.24 -13.96 -19.51
N VAL A 35 16.11 -14.68 -18.81
CA VAL A 35 16.06 -14.86 -17.36
C VAL A 35 17.17 -14.04 -16.71
N HIS A 36 16.85 -13.33 -15.64
CA HIS A 36 17.86 -12.60 -14.87
C HIS A 36 18.78 -13.55 -14.11
N SER A 37 20.08 -13.22 -14.05
CA SER A 37 21.04 -13.91 -13.18
C SER A 37 20.69 -13.69 -11.70
N ASP A 38 21.13 -14.59 -10.83
CA ASP A 38 20.79 -14.52 -9.40
C ASP A 38 21.33 -13.25 -8.74
N LYS A 39 22.54 -12.81 -9.12
CA LYS A 39 23.09 -11.51 -8.69
C LYS A 39 22.19 -10.33 -9.07
N THR A 40 21.53 -10.39 -10.23
CA THR A 40 20.59 -9.35 -10.67
C THR A 40 19.29 -9.41 -9.89
N LYS A 41 18.75 -10.63 -9.68
CA LYS A 41 17.57 -10.84 -8.83
C LYS A 41 17.80 -10.33 -7.41
N GLU A 42 18.99 -10.54 -6.85
CA GLU A 42 19.36 -10.09 -5.52
C GLU A 42 19.41 -8.56 -5.42
N LYS A 43 19.99 -7.87 -6.41
CA LYS A 43 19.94 -6.39 -6.48
C LYS A 43 18.51 -5.86 -6.56
N ILE A 44 17.67 -6.48 -7.38
CA ILE A 44 16.24 -6.13 -7.48
C ILE A 44 15.56 -6.34 -6.12
N LYS A 45 15.80 -7.49 -5.47
CA LYS A 45 15.28 -7.78 -4.13
C LYS A 45 15.71 -6.72 -3.11
N ASN A 46 16.99 -6.37 -3.07
CA ASN A 46 17.53 -5.42 -2.11
C ASN A 46 17.01 -4.00 -2.34
N THR A 47 16.85 -3.57 -3.59
CA THR A 47 16.23 -2.27 -3.91
C THR A 47 14.75 -2.22 -3.53
N LEU A 48 14.03 -3.33 -3.73
CA LEU A 48 12.62 -3.43 -3.35
C LEU A 48 12.40 -3.54 -1.84
N LEU A 49 13.32 -4.18 -1.10
CA LEU A 49 13.26 -4.40 0.35
C LEU A 49 13.99 -3.33 1.18
N GLY A 50 14.75 -2.43 0.56
CA GLY A 50 15.56 -1.43 1.26
C GLY A 50 14.74 -0.43 2.11
N GLU A 51 15.44 0.31 2.96
CA GLU A 51 14.92 1.20 4.02
C GLU A 51 13.87 2.24 3.57
N ASN A 52 13.75 2.52 2.26
CA ASN A 52 12.74 3.43 1.72
C ASN A 52 11.33 2.80 1.61
N ARG A 53 11.16 1.51 1.91
CA ARG A 53 9.85 1.01 2.34
C ARG A 53 9.57 1.55 3.74
N LYS A 54 9.17 2.83 3.82
CA LYS A 54 8.50 3.34 5.01
C LYS A 54 7.37 2.37 5.33
N ASP A 55 7.55 1.68 6.43
CA ASP A 55 6.67 0.67 6.94
C ASP A 55 5.25 1.26 7.04
N LYS A 56 4.39 0.94 6.06
CA LYS A 56 2.94 1.19 6.18
C LYS A 56 2.26 0.09 7.00
N SER A 57 3.02 -0.73 7.71
CA SER A 57 2.56 -1.97 8.32
C SER A 57 3.15 -2.24 9.71
N THR A 58 3.47 -1.22 10.50
CA THR A 58 3.52 -1.41 11.96
C THR A 58 2.10 -1.41 12.52
N HIS A 59 1.37 -2.53 12.32
CA HIS A 59 0.42 -2.93 13.35
C HIS A 59 1.02 -4.09 14.13
N ARG A 60 1.24 -3.88 15.42
CA ARG A 60 1.83 -4.86 16.36
C ARG A 60 1.05 -6.18 16.32
N LEU A 61 1.79 -7.27 16.10
CA LEU A 61 1.65 -8.65 16.64
C LEU A 61 0.25 -9.22 16.94
N VAL A 62 -0.82 -8.82 16.26
CA VAL A 62 -2.14 -9.44 16.40
C VAL A 62 -2.61 -9.95 15.04
N PRO A 63 -3.16 -11.18 14.94
CA PRO A 63 -3.67 -11.70 13.68
C PRO A 63 -4.72 -10.73 13.12
N LYS A 64 -4.41 -10.12 11.97
CA LYS A 64 -5.40 -9.38 11.20
C LYS A 64 -6.51 -10.36 10.85
N SER A 65 -7.71 -10.21 11.43
CA SER A 65 -8.81 -11.03 10.94
C SER A 65 -8.98 -10.73 9.45
N THR A 66 -9.14 -11.78 8.66
CA THR A 66 -9.42 -11.68 7.23
C THR A 66 -10.69 -10.88 6.93
N MET A 67 -11.51 -10.60 7.95
CA MET A 67 -12.84 -10.02 7.84
C MET A 67 -12.93 -8.49 7.99
N SER A 68 -11.85 -7.77 8.29
CA SER A 68 -11.91 -6.29 8.23
C SER A 68 -10.68 -5.65 7.59
N ARG A 69 -10.92 -4.78 6.60
CA ARG A 69 -9.89 -3.92 5.99
C ARG A 69 -9.42 -2.79 6.93
N SER A 70 -9.97 -2.70 8.14
CA SER A 70 -9.58 -1.69 9.14
C SER A 70 -8.25 -2.04 9.82
N HIS A 71 -7.60 -1.02 10.37
CA HIS A 71 -6.37 -1.12 11.16
C HIS A 71 -6.63 -1.45 12.65
N LEU A 72 -7.79 -2.04 12.97
CA LEU A 72 -8.19 -2.34 14.35
C LEU A 72 -7.60 -3.68 14.81
N THR A 73 -7.20 -3.74 16.08
CA THR A 73 -6.76 -4.96 16.79
C THR A 73 -7.88 -5.65 17.55
N ALA A 74 -7.60 -6.84 18.06
CA ALA A 74 -8.49 -7.55 18.96
C ALA A 74 -8.71 -6.77 20.27
N GLU A 75 -7.66 -6.14 20.81
CA GLU A 75 -7.75 -5.24 21.97
C GLU A 75 -8.66 -4.05 21.70
N ASP A 76 -8.50 -3.37 20.55
CA ASP A 76 -9.38 -2.25 20.17
C ASP A 76 -10.85 -2.69 20.06
N VAL A 77 -11.09 -3.87 19.48
CA VAL A 77 -12.44 -4.43 19.34
C VAL A 77 -13.07 -4.73 20.70
N LYS A 78 -12.29 -5.28 21.64
CA LYS A 78 -12.75 -5.54 23.01
C LYS A 78 -13.07 -4.22 23.71
N GLU A 79 -12.18 -3.24 23.61
CA GLU A 79 -12.37 -1.91 24.22
C GLU A 79 -13.59 -1.18 23.66
N ILE A 80 -13.83 -1.25 22.34
CA ILE A 80 -15.03 -0.70 21.69
C ILE A 80 -16.32 -1.32 22.28
N ARG A 81 -16.33 -2.63 22.51
CA ARG A 81 -17.49 -3.34 23.10
C ARG A 81 -17.70 -2.97 24.57
N ASP A 82 -16.62 -2.96 25.34
CA ASP A 82 -16.66 -2.65 26.77
C ASP A 82 -17.13 -1.20 27.01
N ARG A 83 -16.60 -0.24 26.23
CA ARG A 83 -17.02 1.17 26.28
C ARG A 83 -18.49 1.36 25.89
N TYR A 84 -18.95 0.64 24.87
CA TYR A 84 -20.36 0.68 24.46
C TYR A 84 -21.31 0.07 25.49
N SER A 85 -20.88 -1.01 26.18
CA SER A 85 -21.71 -1.70 27.17
C SER A 85 -21.76 -1.01 28.54
N ASN A 86 -20.68 -0.36 28.96
CA ASN A 86 -20.53 0.15 30.34
C ASN A 86 -20.92 1.63 30.51
N GLU A 87 -20.84 2.45 29.46
CA GLU A 87 -21.19 3.87 29.55
C GLU A 87 -22.54 4.17 28.90
N LYS A 88 -23.48 4.70 29.69
CA LYS A 88 -24.73 5.32 29.21
C LYS A 88 -24.41 6.57 28.36
N GLY A 89 -23.96 6.39 27.12
CA GLY A 89 -23.75 7.52 26.20
C GLY A 89 -22.58 7.41 25.24
N ALA A 90 -21.82 6.30 25.22
CA ALA A 90 -20.79 6.08 24.22
C ALA A 90 -21.43 5.96 22.82
N SER A 91 -21.61 7.10 22.17
CA SER A 91 -22.22 7.17 20.84
C SER A 91 -21.32 6.47 19.84
N ILE A 92 -21.92 5.66 18.96
CA ILE A 92 -21.25 5.05 17.80
C ILE A 92 -20.44 6.10 17.01
N ARG A 93 -20.89 7.36 16.99
CA ARG A 93 -20.20 8.47 16.34
C ARG A 93 -18.90 8.87 17.04
N LEU A 94 -18.86 8.84 18.37
CA LEU A 94 -17.68 9.18 19.16
C LEU A 94 -16.62 8.09 18.99
N LEU A 95 -17.01 6.83 19.16
CA LEU A 95 -16.13 5.67 18.94
C LEU A 95 -15.56 5.63 17.51
N ALA A 96 -16.38 5.95 16.51
CA ALA A 96 -15.91 6.05 15.13
C ALA A 96 -14.81 7.12 14.95
N LYS A 97 -14.92 8.24 15.66
CA LYS A 97 -13.93 9.33 15.62
C LYS A 97 -12.63 8.93 16.33
N ASP A 98 -12.75 8.36 17.53
CA ASP A 98 -11.59 8.00 18.36
C ASP A 98 -10.72 6.93 17.68
N TYR A 99 -11.37 5.93 17.07
CA TYR A 99 -10.67 4.85 16.37
C TYR A 99 -10.47 5.14 14.87
N SER A 100 -10.80 6.34 14.37
CA SER A 100 -10.65 6.73 12.96
C SER A 100 -11.25 5.73 11.96
N VAL A 101 -12.39 5.13 12.31
CA VAL A 101 -13.10 4.15 11.47
C VAL A 101 -14.51 4.62 11.14
N SER A 102 -15.15 3.98 10.16
CA SER A 102 -16.53 4.31 9.80
C SER A 102 -17.50 3.95 10.93
N ARG A 103 -18.60 4.71 11.07
CA ARG A 103 -19.71 4.37 11.99
C ARG A 103 -20.26 2.97 11.73
N HIS A 104 -20.25 2.54 10.47
CA HIS A 104 -20.68 1.20 10.07
C HIS A 104 -19.74 0.10 10.59
N THR A 105 -18.44 0.37 10.65
CA THR A 105 -17.43 -0.54 11.23
C THR A 105 -17.70 -0.76 12.71
N ILE A 106 -17.89 0.34 13.47
CA ILE A 106 -18.24 0.27 14.91
C ILE A 106 -19.55 -0.50 15.13
N HIS A 107 -20.60 -0.18 14.36
CA HIS A 107 -21.88 -0.89 14.42
C HIS A 107 -21.75 -2.40 14.14
N SER A 108 -20.89 -2.77 13.19
CA SER A 108 -20.67 -4.18 12.84
C SER A 108 -19.85 -4.92 13.90
N ILE A 109 -18.94 -4.24 14.60
CA ILE A 109 -18.16 -4.77 15.73
C ILE A 109 -19.07 -5.04 16.94
N ILE A 110 -19.94 -4.07 17.28
CA ILE A 110 -20.88 -4.16 18.39
C ILE A 110 -21.89 -5.29 18.16
N ASN A 111 -22.40 -5.44 16.93
CA ASN A 111 -23.34 -6.50 16.58
C ASN A 111 -22.68 -7.84 16.23
N TYR A 112 -21.38 -8.01 16.49
CA TYR A 112 -20.62 -9.23 16.19
C TYR A 112 -20.75 -9.71 14.72
N LYS A 113 -21.11 -8.80 13.80
CA LYS A 113 -21.21 -9.09 12.35
C LYS A 113 -19.82 -9.28 11.75
N ILE A 114 -18.87 -8.49 12.24
CA ILE A 114 -17.43 -8.65 12.00
C ILE A 114 -16.75 -8.93 13.34
N TRP A 115 -15.65 -9.70 13.32
CA TRP A 115 -14.95 -10.15 14.53
C TRP A 115 -15.85 -10.96 15.48
N LYS A 116 -16.28 -12.15 15.02
CA LYS A 116 -17.08 -13.11 15.80
C LYS A 116 -16.29 -13.69 16.97
#